data_AF-A0A9C8AK47-F1
#
_entry.id   AF-A0A9C8AK47-F1
#
_cell.length_a   1.000
_cell.length_b   1.000
_cell.length_c   1.000
_cell.angle_alpha   90.00
_cell.angle_beta   90.00
_cell.angle_gamma   90.00
#
_symmetry.space_group_name_H-M   'P 1'
#
loop_
_entity.id
_entity.type
_entity.pdbx_description
1 polymer ?
#
loop_
_entity_poly.entity_id
_entity_poly.type
_entity_poly.pdbx_seq_one_letter_code
_entity_poly.pdbx_strand_id
1 'polypeptide(L)'
;MKEGRGSRLKLAWAEGYKFAALAGEILRFSYDLAYMTGRGFIPKETFDSFKEKTGLRNFFWRLYYNKTAFQSPREALLYARGQVVFIHGWDGNGEIWEALPLMVCQAEPRLISLVPDVNGFGRSQFSEFLPDIDKCSPKGCIAAVELWLRLMGLRRNRPTIFVGHSMGGASLFYKPATGWKRGEYALCALAPALLHRDAIRKGFYQSLGIGIWAGAVMELVDKMQELIAPLFIQELIQDASKTVKKIHLREFSRTPNGTLAQTFFALGAAPEVPRRPRWDAFRVILGHKDRLVGLEPMLEYLEELGFNSKLIKVTLGDHYFFSVGRKTPPNHRLNRAMVLETILELYEWCRENFRR
;
A
#
# COMPACT_ATOMS: atom_id res chain seq x y z
N MET A 1 -35.38 0.95 8.87
CA MET A 1 -34.74 1.24 10.19
C MET A 1 -34.19 0.01 10.95
N LYS A 2 -33.94 -1.15 10.33
CA LYS A 2 -33.32 -2.32 11.02
C LYS A 2 -31.78 -2.47 10.82
N GLU A 3 -31.14 -1.66 9.98
CA GLU A 3 -29.66 -1.69 9.75
C GLU A 3 -28.80 -1.05 10.87
N GLY A 4 -29.42 -0.43 11.88
CA GLY A 4 -28.72 0.41 12.86
C GLY A 4 -28.06 -0.31 14.04
N ARG A 5 -28.59 -1.45 14.51
CA ARG A 5 -28.04 -2.15 15.71
C ARG A 5 -26.88 -3.08 15.40
N GLY A 6 -26.93 -3.84 14.29
CA GLY A 6 -25.87 -4.77 13.90
C GLY A 6 -24.58 -4.09 13.40
N SER A 7 -24.70 -2.94 12.72
CA SER A 7 -23.52 -2.18 12.26
C SER A 7 -22.82 -1.41 13.38
N ARG A 8 -23.56 -0.99 14.42
CA ARG A 8 -23.01 -0.34 15.63
C ARG A 8 -22.10 -1.29 16.41
N LEU A 9 -22.45 -2.57 16.55
CA LEU A 9 -21.60 -3.56 17.22
C LEU A 9 -20.36 -3.94 16.39
N LYS A 10 -20.48 -4.00 15.05
CA LYS A 10 -19.39 -4.36 14.13
C LYS A 10 -18.18 -3.41 14.09
N LEU A 11 -18.32 -2.18 14.59
CA LEU A 11 -17.25 -1.17 14.62
C LEU A 11 -16.88 -0.74 16.04
N ALA A 12 -17.24 -1.51 17.07
CA ALA A 12 -16.84 -1.22 18.45
C ALA A 12 -15.31 -1.14 18.61
N TRP A 13 -14.59 -1.87 17.76
CA TRP A 13 -13.14 -1.87 17.67
C TRP A 13 -12.53 -0.50 17.36
N ALA A 14 -13.30 0.44 16.79
CA ALA A 14 -12.82 1.77 16.42
C ALA A 14 -12.25 2.58 17.59
N GLU A 15 -12.72 2.29 18.81
CA GLU A 15 -12.24 2.88 20.07
C GLU A 15 -10.96 2.18 20.59
N GLY A 16 -10.58 1.04 20.02
CA GLY A 16 -9.41 0.25 20.40
C GLY A 16 -8.09 0.74 19.81
N TYR A 17 -7.97 2.04 19.52
CA TYR A 17 -6.73 2.62 19.00
C TYR A 17 -5.63 2.64 20.07
N LYS A 18 -4.38 2.52 19.63
CA LYS A 18 -3.19 2.56 20.51
C LYS A 18 -2.64 3.97 20.69
N PHE A 19 -2.71 4.79 19.64
CA PHE A 19 -2.22 6.16 19.63
C PHE A 19 -3.15 7.07 18.85
N ALA A 20 -3.30 8.30 19.31
CA ALA A 20 -3.98 9.38 18.61
C ALA A 20 -3.02 10.57 18.44
N ALA A 21 -3.12 11.27 17.32
CA ALA A 21 -2.37 12.50 17.06
C ALA A 21 -3.22 13.48 16.25
N LEU A 22 -2.96 14.77 16.40
CA LEU A 22 -3.61 15.84 15.65
C LEU A 22 -2.58 16.56 14.77
N ALA A 23 -2.91 16.79 13.50
CA ALA A 23 -2.12 17.56 12.55
C ALA A 23 -3.03 18.56 11.82
N GLY A 24 -3.05 19.81 12.31
CA GLY A 24 -4.04 20.81 11.90
C GLY A 24 -5.45 20.36 12.25
N GLU A 25 -6.29 20.19 11.23
CA GLU A 25 -7.67 19.71 11.37
C GLU A 25 -7.83 18.19 11.20
N ILE A 26 -6.73 17.47 10.93
CA ILE A 26 -6.76 16.04 10.67
C ILE A 26 -6.33 15.26 11.91
N LEU A 27 -7.20 14.36 12.37
CA LEU A 27 -6.88 13.40 13.42
C LEU A 27 -6.32 12.11 12.81
N ARG A 28 -5.29 11.56 13.45
CA ARG A 28 -4.66 10.28 13.09
C ARG A 28 -4.79 9.30 14.25
N PHE A 29 -5.30 8.11 13.97
CA PHE A 29 -5.41 7.01 14.93
C PHE A 29 -4.62 5.79 14.45
N SER A 30 -3.85 5.17 15.34
CA SER A 30 -3.03 4.00 15.05
C SER A 30 -3.60 2.76 15.70
N TYR A 31 -3.70 1.67 14.95
CA TYR A 31 -4.30 0.40 15.37
C TYR A 31 -3.36 -0.77 15.07
N ASP A 32 -3.40 -1.82 15.88
CA ASP A 32 -2.86 -3.13 15.50
C ASP A 32 -3.69 -4.28 16.04
N LEU A 33 -3.82 -5.34 15.23
CA LEU A 33 -4.66 -6.49 15.56
C LEU A 33 -4.26 -7.17 16.87
N ALA A 34 -2.96 -7.29 17.14
CA ALA A 34 -2.47 -7.90 18.38
C ALA A 34 -2.92 -7.12 19.62
N TYR A 35 -2.75 -5.79 19.63
CA TYR A 35 -3.23 -4.93 20.70
C TYR A 35 -4.75 -5.01 20.87
N MET A 36 -5.49 -4.95 19.77
CA MET A 36 -6.95 -4.98 19.81
C MET A 36 -7.51 -6.32 20.30
N THR A 37 -6.84 -7.42 19.96
CA THR A 37 -7.17 -8.77 20.46
C THR A 37 -6.91 -8.86 21.96
N GLY A 38 -5.75 -8.38 22.44
CA GLY A 38 -5.43 -8.35 23.87
C GLY A 38 -6.37 -7.46 24.71
N ARG A 39 -7.10 -6.55 24.07
CA ARG A 39 -8.12 -5.68 24.68
C ARG A 39 -9.55 -6.17 24.49
N GLY A 40 -9.74 -7.34 23.88
CA GLY A 40 -11.06 -7.96 23.67
C GLY A 40 -11.92 -7.32 22.57
N PHE A 41 -11.36 -6.43 21.74
CA PHE A 41 -12.09 -5.85 20.61
C PHE A 41 -12.21 -6.81 19.41
N ILE A 42 -11.31 -7.79 19.33
CA ILE A 42 -11.27 -8.80 18.28
C ILE A 42 -11.14 -10.17 18.97
N PRO A 43 -12.00 -11.16 18.67
CA PRO A 43 -11.85 -12.51 19.19
C PRO A 43 -10.51 -13.14 18.79
N LYS A 44 -9.88 -13.88 19.71
CA LYS A 44 -8.56 -14.49 19.48
C LYS A 44 -8.57 -15.42 18.27
N GLU A 45 -9.64 -16.18 18.08
CA GLU A 45 -9.81 -17.13 16.98
C GLU A 45 -9.85 -16.42 15.63
N THR A 46 -10.45 -15.22 15.59
CA THR A 46 -10.49 -14.39 14.38
C THR A 46 -9.10 -13.87 14.04
N PHE A 47 -8.33 -13.45 15.04
CA PHE A 47 -6.95 -13.02 14.85
C PHE A 47 -6.05 -14.19 14.43
N ASP A 48 -6.19 -15.36 15.06
CA ASP A 48 -5.42 -16.56 14.71
C ASP A 48 -5.69 -17.00 13.25
N SER A 49 -6.94 -17.00 12.81
CA SER A 49 -7.29 -17.29 11.41
C SER A 49 -6.69 -16.26 10.43
N PHE A 50 -6.60 -14.98 10.82
CA PHE A 50 -5.93 -13.97 10.02
C PHE A 50 -4.43 -14.27 9.86
N LYS A 51 -3.75 -14.60 10.96
CA LYS A 51 -2.31 -14.93 10.96
C LYS A 51 -2.02 -16.15 10.09
N GLU A 52 -2.83 -17.20 10.21
CA GLU A 52 -2.69 -18.42 9.42
C GLU A 52 -2.77 -18.13 7.91
N LYS A 53 -3.81 -17.40 7.49
CA LYS A 53 -4.07 -17.07 6.08
C LYS A 53 -3.05 -16.13 5.47
N THR A 54 -2.51 -15.20 6.25
CA THR A 54 -1.60 -14.14 5.73
C THR A 54 -0.13 -14.42 6.03
N GLY A 55 0.16 -15.30 6.98
CA GLY A 55 1.51 -15.48 7.54
C GLY A 55 1.97 -14.32 8.42
N LEU A 56 1.19 -13.24 8.56
CA LEU A 56 1.55 -12.07 9.33
C LEU A 56 1.30 -12.33 10.81
N ARG A 57 2.28 -12.06 11.67
CA ARG A 57 2.13 -12.16 13.13
C ARG A 57 1.26 -11.05 13.71
N ASN A 58 1.14 -9.94 12.98
CA ASN A 58 0.36 -8.76 13.34
C ASN A 58 -0.04 -7.98 12.08
N PHE A 59 -1.05 -7.13 12.18
CA PHE A 59 -1.41 -6.18 11.12
C PHE A 59 -1.68 -4.81 11.73
N PHE A 60 -0.89 -3.81 11.31
CA PHE A 60 -0.94 -2.44 11.80
C PHE A 60 -1.47 -1.49 10.72
N TRP A 61 -2.25 -0.49 11.12
CA TRP A 61 -2.68 0.57 10.22
C TRP A 61 -2.92 1.90 10.93
N ARG A 62 -2.99 2.96 10.12
CA ARG A 62 -3.35 4.31 10.55
C ARG A 62 -4.67 4.73 9.88
N LEU A 63 -5.58 5.32 10.63
CA LEU A 63 -6.79 6.00 10.15
C LEU A 63 -6.58 7.50 10.22
N TYR A 64 -6.91 8.22 9.17
CA TYR A 64 -6.95 9.67 9.12
C TYR A 64 -8.36 10.14 8.80
N TYR A 65 -8.85 11.16 9.50
CA TYR A 65 -10.09 11.84 9.17
C TYR A 65 -10.06 13.30 9.61
N ASN A 66 -10.93 14.11 9.00
CA ASN A 66 -11.06 15.53 9.32
C ASN A 66 -11.99 15.73 10.54
N LYS A 67 -11.49 16.37 11.61
CA LYS A 67 -12.27 16.58 12.84
C LYS A 67 -13.45 17.53 12.66
N THR A 68 -13.47 18.33 11.59
CA THR A 68 -14.62 19.19 11.26
C THR A 68 -15.78 18.40 10.66
N ALA A 69 -15.51 17.22 10.10
CA ALA A 69 -16.51 16.36 9.49
C ALA A 69 -17.02 15.25 10.42
N PHE A 70 -16.21 14.82 11.40
CA PHE A 70 -16.55 13.72 12.31
C PHE A 70 -16.00 13.97 13.72
N GLN A 71 -16.76 13.60 14.75
CA GLN A 71 -16.41 13.78 16.16
C GLN A 71 -15.61 12.61 16.75
N SER A 72 -15.65 11.43 16.12
CA SER A 72 -14.95 10.23 16.59
C SER A 72 -14.49 9.32 15.45
N PRO A 73 -13.51 8.42 15.70
CA PRO A 73 -13.10 7.40 14.71
C PRO A 73 -14.27 6.53 14.26
N ARG A 74 -15.14 6.15 15.20
CA ARG A 74 -16.32 5.35 14.92
C ARG A 74 -17.31 6.08 14.00
N GLU A 75 -17.54 7.37 14.25
CA GLU A 75 -18.39 8.20 13.39
C GLU A 75 -17.80 8.31 11.98
N ALA A 76 -16.50 8.59 11.86
CA ALA A 76 -15.81 8.65 10.58
C ALA A 76 -15.96 7.34 9.80
N LEU A 77 -15.74 6.19 10.46
CA LEU A 77 -15.90 4.88 9.85
C LEU A 77 -17.35 4.56 9.47
N LEU A 78 -18.35 5.08 10.16
CA LEU A 78 -19.76 4.87 9.84
C LEU A 78 -20.26 5.75 8.69
N TYR A 79 -19.91 7.03 8.71
CA TYR A 79 -20.58 8.06 7.90
C TYR A 79 -19.71 8.70 6.82
N ALA A 80 -18.42 8.35 6.73
CA ALA A 80 -17.61 8.74 5.59
C ALA A 80 -18.26 8.31 4.27
N ARG A 81 -18.22 9.21 3.28
CA ARG A 81 -18.81 9.00 1.96
C ARG A 81 -17.96 8.10 1.07
N GLY A 82 -16.72 7.86 1.46
CA GLY A 82 -15.77 6.98 0.79
C GLY A 82 -14.52 6.81 1.63
N GLN A 83 -13.60 5.98 1.18
CA GLN A 83 -12.32 5.75 1.86
C GLN A 83 -11.20 5.55 0.84
N VAL A 84 -9.97 5.91 1.23
CA VAL A 84 -8.76 5.72 0.44
C VAL A 84 -7.80 4.81 1.20
N VAL A 85 -7.37 3.70 0.59
CA VAL A 85 -6.46 2.72 1.18
C VAL A 85 -5.09 2.85 0.52
N PHE A 86 -4.07 3.22 1.30
CA PHE A 86 -2.71 3.46 0.82
C PHE A 86 -1.80 2.25 1.12
N ILE A 87 -1.28 1.61 0.08
CA ILE A 87 -0.47 0.38 0.14
C ILE A 87 0.95 0.69 -0.29
N HIS A 88 1.88 0.71 0.66
CA HIS A 88 3.27 1.11 0.43
C HIS A 88 4.07 0.08 -0.37
N GLY A 89 5.22 0.51 -0.89
CA GLY A 89 6.19 -0.32 -1.62
C GLY A 89 7.05 -1.21 -0.72
N TRP A 90 7.93 -1.98 -1.35
CA TRP A 90 8.91 -2.83 -0.68
C TRP A 90 9.81 -2.00 0.25
N ASP A 91 10.12 -2.52 1.44
CA ASP A 91 10.97 -1.86 2.45
C ASP A 91 10.46 -0.48 2.94
N GLY A 92 9.20 -0.17 2.64
CA GLY A 92 8.50 1.00 3.16
C GLY A 92 7.66 0.66 4.40
N ASN A 93 6.99 1.68 4.92
CA ASN A 93 5.85 1.54 5.81
C ASN A 93 4.83 2.65 5.47
N GLY A 94 3.71 2.75 6.19
CA GLY A 94 2.71 3.78 5.92
C GLY A 94 3.18 5.24 5.99
N GLU A 95 4.36 5.55 6.54
CA GLU A 95 4.92 6.91 6.62
C GLU A 95 5.53 7.38 5.29
N ILE A 96 5.80 6.48 4.32
CA ILE A 96 6.35 6.89 3.01
C ILE A 96 5.40 7.80 2.22
N TRP A 97 4.11 7.76 2.56
CA TRP A 97 3.07 8.58 1.95
C TRP A 97 3.14 10.05 2.40
N GLU A 98 3.95 10.35 3.42
CA GLU A 98 4.17 11.68 3.96
C GLU A 98 2.83 12.40 4.25
N ALA A 99 2.56 13.54 3.60
CA ALA A 99 1.34 14.31 3.81
C ALA A 99 0.15 13.85 2.95
N LEU A 100 0.34 12.94 1.99
CA LEU A 100 -0.69 12.61 1.00
C LEU A 100 -2.00 12.08 1.62
N PRO A 101 -1.98 11.17 2.63
CA PRO A 101 -3.22 10.70 3.28
C PRO A 101 -3.97 11.81 4.00
N LEU A 102 -3.23 12.77 4.57
CA LEU A 102 -3.77 13.96 5.23
C LEU A 102 -4.38 14.93 4.20
N MET A 103 -3.70 15.14 3.07
CA MET A 103 -4.16 16.00 1.98
C MET A 103 -5.49 15.52 1.39
N VAL A 104 -5.70 14.20 1.28
CA VAL A 104 -7.01 13.63 0.88
C VAL A 104 -8.13 14.08 1.82
N CYS A 105 -7.94 13.93 3.14
CA CYS A 105 -8.94 14.32 4.13
C CYS A 105 -9.11 15.85 4.26
N GLN A 106 -8.13 16.64 3.82
CA GLN A 106 -8.26 18.09 3.72
C GLN A 106 -9.06 18.51 2.49
N ALA A 107 -8.78 17.90 1.33
CA ALA A 107 -9.42 18.25 0.07
C ALA A 107 -10.88 17.79 0.02
N GLU A 108 -11.19 16.62 0.59
CA GLU A 108 -12.56 16.13 0.75
C GLU A 108 -12.78 15.64 2.19
N PRO A 109 -13.29 16.50 3.09
CA PRO A 109 -13.48 16.19 4.51
C PRO A 109 -14.37 14.98 4.80
N ARG A 110 -15.23 14.56 3.86
CA ARG A 110 -16.08 13.36 4.00
C ARG A 110 -15.37 12.06 3.59
N LEU A 111 -14.11 12.12 3.14
CA LEU A 111 -13.26 10.96 2.93
C LEU A 111 -12.38 10.67 4.15
N ILE A 112 -12.11 9.38 4.35
CA ILE A 112 -11.11 8.89 5.31
C ILE A 112 -9.95 8.24 4.59
N SER A 113 -8.75 8.34 5.16
CA SER A 113 -7.57 7.63 4.66
C SER A 113 -7.18 6.50 5.60
N LEU A 114 -6.94 5.33 5.04
CA LEU A 114 -6.53 4.11 5.70
C LEU A 114 -5.13 3.73 5.19
N VAL A 115 -4.16 3.62 6.09
CA VAL A 115 -2.75 3.43 5.71
C VAL A 115 -2.19 2.23 6.48
N PRO A 116 -2.38 1.00 5.97
CA PRO A 116 -1.76 -0.19 6.54
C PRO A 116 -0.24 -0.21 6.34
N ASP A 117 0.47 -0.79 7.31
CA ASP A 117 1.77 -1.40 7.04
C ASP A 117 1.50 -2.80 6.47
N VAL A 118 2.20 -3.21 5.42
CA VAL A 118 1.92 -4.44 4.66
C VAL A 118 3.17 -5.27 4.43
N ASN A 119 2.94 -6.53 4.09
CA ASN A 119 3.94 -7.44 3.50
C ASN A 119 5.20 -7.66 4.34
N GLY A 120 5.06 -7.72 5.67
CA GLY A 120 6.19 -8.01 6.57
C GLY A 120 6.93 -6.77 7.07
N PHE A 121 6.65 -5.59 6.53
CA PHE A 121 7.35 -4.36 6.87
C PHE A 121 6.64 -3.54 7.96
N GLY A 122 7.37 -2.59 8.55
CA GLY A 122 6.84 -1.75 9.62
C GLY A 122 6.39 -2.58 10.80
N ARG A 123 5.14 -2.36 11.22
CA ARG A 123 4.55 -3.05 12.38
C ARG A 123 3.73 -4.30 12.01
N SER A 124 3.69 -4.67 10.73
CA SER A 124 2.97 -5.83 10.19
C SER A 124 3.94 -6.95 9.78
N GLN A 125 4.68 -7.50 10.76
CA GLN A 125 5.74 -8.47 10.48
C GLN A 125 5.19 -9.88 10.21
N PHE A 126 5.92 -10.69 9.44
CA PHE A 126 5.64 -12.12 9.30
C PHE A 126 5.93 -12.88 10.59
N SER A 127 5.25 -14.02 10.78
CA SER A 127 5.52 -14.95 11.88
C SER A 127 6.82 -15.72 11.64
N GLU A 128 7.05 -16.12 10.40
CA GLU A 128 8.24 -16.85 9.98
C GLU A 128 9.37 -15.91 9.55
N PHE A 129 10.61 -16.33 9.76
CA PHE A 129 11.79 -15.60 9.28
C PHE A 129 11.80 -15.49 7.74
N LEU A 130 11.51 -16.61 7.07
CA LEU A 130 11.37 -16.71 5.63
C LEU A 130 9.89 -16.97 5.30
N PRO A 131 9.13 -15.95 4.87
CA PRO A 131 7.72 -16.14 4.57
C PRO A 131 7.51 -17.00 3.32
N ASP A 132 6.32 -17.57 3.20
CA ASP A 132 5.92 -18.24 1.95
C ASP A 132 5.80 -17.21 0.81
N ILE A 133 6.25 -17.58 -0.40
CA ILE A 133 6.22 -16.70 -1.58
C ILE A 133 4.79 -16.24 -1.86
N ASP A 134 3.82 -17.14 -1.76
CA ASP A 134 2.42 -16.83 -2.04
C ASP A 134 1.85 -15.79 -1.06
N LYS A 135 2.37 -15.74 0.16
CA LYS A 135 1.96 -14.80 1.22
C LYS A 135 2.68 -13.46 1.15
N CYS A 136 3.86 -13.40 0.53
CA CYS A 136 4.70 -12.21 0.46
C CYS A 136 4.87 -11.61 -0.95
N SER A 137 4.26 -12.22 -1.97
CA SER A 137 4.14 -11.68 -3.33
C SER A 137 3.18 -10.47 -3.40
N PRO A 138 3.18 -9.71 -4.51
CA PRO A 138 2.15 -8.68 -4.74
C PRO A 138 0.72 -9.21 -4.61
N LYS A 139 0.45 -10.44 -5.04
CA LYS A 139 -0.86 -11.11 -4.89
C LYS A 139 -1.17 -11.41 -3.41
N GLY A 140 -0.20 -11.92 -2.66
CA GLY A 140 -0.32 -12.13 -1.22
C GLY A 140 -0.59 -10.83 -0.45
N CYS A 141 0.13 -9.76 -0.81
CA CYS A 141 -0.03 -8.44 -0.21
C CYS A 141 -1.47 -7.91 -0.32
N ILE A 142 -2.05 -7.88 -1.52
CA ILE A 142 -3.43 -7.39 -1.69
C ILE A 142 -4.47 -8.33 -1.07
N ALA A 143 -4.19 -9.65 -1.05
CA ALA A 143 -5.06 -10.62 -0.37
C ALA A 143 -5.11 -10.37 1.15
N ALA A 144 -3.99 -10.05 1.78
CA ALA A 144 -3.94 -9.66 3.20
C ALA A 144 -4.73 -8.38 3.48
N VAL A 145 -4.61 -7.36 2.60
CA VAL A 145 -5.39 -6.11 2.71
C VAL A 145 -6.89 -6.38 2.57
N GLU A 146 -7.32 -7.20 1.61
CA GLU A 146 -8.72 -7.60 1.43
C GLU A 146 -9.27 -8.38 2.63
N LEU A 147 -8.46 -9.28 3.21
CA LEU A 147 -8.84 -10.01 4.41
C LEU A 147 -9.00 -9.06 5.61
N TRP A 148 -8.07 -8.12 5.78
CA TRP A 148 -8.14 -7.09 6.82
C TRP A 148 -9.38 -6.21 6.67
N LEU A 149 -9.68 -5.71 5.46
CA LEU A 149 -10.89 -4.91 5.21
C LEU A 149 -12.18 -5.67 5.56
N ARG A 150 -12.23 -6.98 5.28
CA ARG A 150 -13.37 -7.82 5.65
C ARG A 150 -13.46 -8.03 7.16
N LEU A 151 -12.35 -8.38 7.80
CA LEU A 151 -12.26 -8.62 9.24
C LEU A 151 -12.77 -7.40 10.02
N MET A 152 -12.29 -6.21 9.64
CA MET A 152 -12.64 -4.96 10.29
C MET A 152 -14.02 -4.40 9.91
N GLY A 153 -14.74 -5.05 8.98
CA GLY A 153 -16.04 -4.55 8.49
C GLY A 153 -15.92 -3.23 7.72
N LEU A 154 -14.76 -2.97 7.11
CA LEU A 154 -14.43 -1.76 6.33
C LEU A 154 -14.90 -1.86 4.87
N ARG A 155 -15.22 -3.08 4.41
CA ARG A 155 -15.85 -3.30 3.11
C ARG A 155 -17.35 -2.97 3.21
N ARG A 156 -17.68 -1.69 3.02
CA ARG A 156 -19.03 -1.14 3.15
C ARG A 156 -19.55 -0.68 1.78
N ASN A 157 -20.85 -0.42 1.69
CA ASN A 157 -21.50 0.14 0.51
C ASN A 157 -21.11 1.62 0.33
N ARG A 158 -19.83 1.88 0.00
CA ARG A 158 -19.25 3.19 -0.32
C ARG A 158 -18.04 3.04 -1.25
N PRO A 159 -17.70 4.06 -2.05
CA PRO A 159 -16.45 4.12 -2.80
C PRO A 159 -15.20 3.82 -1.96
N THR A 160 -14.37 2.89 -2.44
CA THR A 160 -13.05 2.57 -1.88
C THR A 160 -11.97 2.73 -2.93
N ILE A 161 -11.08 3.70 -2.76
CA ILE A 161 -9.97 3.94 -3.69
C ILE A 161 -8.71 3.27 -3.13
N PHE A 162 -8.08 2.39 -3.89
CA PHE A 162 -6.81 1.79 -3.50
C PHE A 162 -5.68 2.52 -4.21
N VAL A 163 -4.71 3.00 -3.44
CA VAL A 163 -3.52 3.70 -3.94
C VAL A 163 -2.32 2.86 -3.56
N GLY A 164 -1.57 2.39 -4.55
CA GLY A 164 -0.44 1.50 -4.35
C GLY A 164 0.83 2.11 -4.94
N HIS A 165 1.95 2.03 -4.24
CA HIS A 165 3.25 2.43 -4.77
C HIS A 165 4.18 1.24 -4.93
N SER A 166 4.98 1.17 -6.01
CA SER A 166 5.99 0.12 -6.21
C SER A 166 5.38 -1.29 -6.14
N MET A 167 5.87 -2.15 -5.25
CA MET A 167 5.25 -3.45 -4.92
C MET A 167 3.77 -3.32 -4.53
N GLY A 168 3.39 -2.32 -3.74
CA GLY A 168 2.00 -2.02 -3.43
C GLY A 168 1.19 -1.62 -4.66
N GLY A 169 1.81 -0.94 -5.63
CA GLY A 169 1.22 -0.65 -6.95
C GLY A 169 1.01 -1.92 -7.77
N ALA A 170 2.01 -2.79 -7.83
CA ALA A 170 1.92 -4.10 -8.47
C ALA A 170 0.81 -4.96 -7.85
N SER A 171 0.64 -4.91 -6.53
CA SER A 171 -0.41 -5.65 -5.82
C SER A 171 -1.82 -5.33 -6.33
N LEU A 172 -2.06 -4.09 -6.79
CA LEU A 172 -3.37 -3.67 -7.29
C LEU A 172 -3.79 -4.40 -8.57
N PHE A 173 -2.83 -4.89 -9.37
CA PHE A 173 -3.13 -5.67 -10.56
C PHE A 173 -3.68 -7.06 -10.22
N TYR A 174 -3.32 -7.59 -9.05
CA TYR A 174 -3.80 -8.87 -8.53
C TYR A 174 -5.06 -8.73 -7.68
N LYS A 175 -5.61 -7.53 -7.53
CA LYS A 175 -6.77 -7.30 -6.69
C LYS A 175 -8.00 -8.03 -7.24
N PRO A 176 -8.65 -8.91 -6.46
CA PRO A 176 -9.82 -9.63 -6.93
C PRO A 176 -11.00 -8.66 -7.13
N ALA A 177 -11.70 -8.83 -8.25
CA ALA A 177 -12.99 -8.18 -8.49
C ALA A 177 -14.13 -8.86 -7.74
N THR A 178 -13.96 -10.12 -7.34
CA THR A 178 -15.00 -10.93 -6.68
C THR A 178 -15.53 -10.27 -5.41
N GLY A 179 -16.86 -10.17 -5.34
CA GLY A 179 -17.59 -9.56 -4.23
C GLY A 179 -17.58 -8.03 -4.21
N TRP A 180 -16.98 -7.37 -5.21
CA TRP A 180 -17.07 -5.92 -5.39
C TRP A 180 -18.04 -5.63 -6.54
N LYS A 181 -19.01 -4.74 -6.30
CA LYS A 181 -19.89 -4.24 -7.37
C LYS A 181 -19.19 -3.15 -8.17
N ARG A 182 -19.74 -2.87 -9.35
CA ARG A 182 -19.30 -1.73 -10.16
C ARG A 182 -19.43 -0.44 -9.34
N GLY A 183 -18.43 0.43 -9.46
CA GLY A 183 -18.39 1.70 -8.70
C GLY A 183 -18.00 1.57 -7.23
N GLU A 184 -17.94 0.38 -6.63
CA GLU A 184 -17.54 0.23 -5.22
C GLU A 184 -16.03 0.46 -5.01
N TYR A 185 -15.20 0.26 -6.03
CA TYR A 185 -13.78 0.55 -5.93
C TYR A 185 -13.13 1.04 -7.22
N ALA A 186 -12.02 1.76 -7.06
CA ALA A 186 -11.11 2.16 -8.11
C ALA A 186 -9.65 2.04 -7.63
N LEU A 187 -8.70 2.03 -8.57
CA LEU A 187 -7.29 1.71 -8.34
C LEU A 187 -6.40 2.81 -8.91
N CYS A 188 -5.37 3.19 -8.16
CA CYS A 188 -4.32 4.12 -8.56
C CYS A 188 -2.96 3.48 -8.25
N ALA A 189 -2.23 3.02 -9.27
CA ALA A 189 -0.89 2.48 -9.10
C ALA A 189 0.16 3.54 -9.47
N LEU A 190 1.05 3.82 -8.54
CA LEU A 190 2.18 4.72 -8.70
C LEU A 190 3.44 3.88 -8.87
N ALA A 191 4.13 4.02 -10.00
CA ALA A 191 5.35 3.29 -10.31
C ALA A 191 5.26 1.77 -9.97
N PRO A 192 4.25 1.02 -10.47
CA PRO A 192 4.05 -0.37 -10.08
C PRO A 192 5.22 -1.26 -10.51
N ALA A 193 5.76 -2.05 -9.58
CA ALA A 193 6.85 -2.99 -9.87
C ALA A 193 6.34 -4.30 -10.51
N LEU A 194 5.79 -4.23 -11.73
CA LEU A 194 5.42 -5.40 -12.52
C LEU A 194 6.55 -5.75 -13.49
N LEU A 195 7.27 -6.84 -13.20
CA LEU A 195 8.51 -7.15 -13.93
C LEU A 195 8.30 -8.21 -15.03
N HIS A 196 7.06 -8.53 -15.42
CA HIS A 196 6.73 -9.66 -16.31
C HIS A 196 7.48 -9.68 -17.64
N ARG A 197 7.73 -8.52 -18.25
CA ARG A 197 8.43 -8.38 -19.55
C ARG A 197 9.88 -7.93 -19.45
N ASP A 198 10.40 -7.78 -18.25
CA ASP A 198 11.76 -7.31 -18.06
C ASP A 198 12.64 -8.41 -17.46
N ALA A 199 13.26 -9.21 -18.34
CA ALA A 199 14.11 -10.33 -17.92
C ALA A 199 15.35 -9.85 -17.13
N ILE A 200 15.88 -8.66 -17.45
CA ILE A 200 17.04 -8.08 -16.77
C ILE A 200 16.66 -7.69 -15.34
N ARG A 201 15.54 -6.96 -15.18
CA ARG A 201 15.06 -6.58 -13.86
C ARG A 201 14.58 -7.81 -13.08
N LYS A 202 13.84 -8.74 -13.69
CA LYS A 202 13.50 -10.03 -13.04
C LYS A 202 14.73 -10.73 -12.47
N GLY A 203 15.77 -10.88 -13.30
CA GLY A 203 17.04 -11.45 -12.88
C GLY A 203 17.66 -10.66 -11.73
N PHE A 204 17.71 -9.33 -11.83
CA PHE A 204 18.21 -8.45 -10.77
C PHE A 204 17.48 -8.67 -9.43
N TYR A 205 16.15 -8.69 -9.44
CA TYR A 205 15.34 -8.90 -8.23
C TYR A 205 15.50 -10.32 -7.66
N GLN A 206 15.53 -11.34 -8.50
CA GLN A 206 15.75 -12.73 -8.08
C GLN A 206 17.16 -12.93 -7.50
N SER A 207 18.20 -12.44 -8.21
CA SER A 207 19.59 -12.55 -7.79
C SER A 207 19.86 -11.80 -6.50
N LEU A 208 19.31 -10.60 -6.32
CA LEU A 208 19.42 -9.88 -5.04
C LEU A 208 18.70 -10.60 -3.90
N GLY A 209 17.51 -11.15 -4.15
CA GLY A 209 16.81 -11.97 -3.16
C GLY A 209 17.65 -13.17 -2.70
N ILE A 210 18.23 -13.91 -3.64
CA ILE A 210 19.14 -15.04 -3.36
C ILE A 210 20.38 -14.57 -2.59
N GLY A 211 20.98 -13.44 -2.99
CA GLY A 211 22.16 -12.87 -2.35
C GLY A 211 21.90 -12.49 -0.89
N ILE A 212 20.78 -11.84 -0.60
CA ILE A 212 20.37 -11.49 0.78
C ILE A 212 20.18 -12.77 1.62
N TRP A 213 19.54 -13.80 1.06
CA TRP A 213 19.33 -15.06 1.77
C TRP A 213 20.67 -15.77 2.06
N ALA A 214 21.53 -15.92 1.06
CA ALA A 214 22.83 -16.58 1.22
C ALA A 214 23.71 -15.87 2.25
N GLY A 215 23.76 -14.53 2.21
CA GLY A 215 24.50 -13.74 3.20
C GLY A 215 23.93 -13.84 4.61
N ALA A 216 22.61 -14.00 4.76
CA ALA A 216 21.96 -14.21 6.06
C ALA A 216 22.25 -15.59 6.65
N VAL A 217 22.28 -16.64 5.82
CA VAL A 217 22.60 -18.01 6.27
C VAL A 217 24.08 -18.15 6.66
N MET A 218 24.97 -17.40 6.01
CA MET A 218 26.42 -17.43 6.29
C MET A 218 26.87 -16.44 7.39
N GLU A 219 25.95 -15.86 8.17
CA GLU A 219 26.23 -14.85 9.22
C GLU A 219 27.05 -13.62 8.76
N LEU A 220 27.09 -13.34 7.46
CA LEU A 220 27.81 -12.21 6.85
C LEU A 220 26.93 -10.94 6.76
N VAL A 221 25.99 -10.79 7.68
CA VAL A 221 24.89 -9.81 7.63
C VAL A 221 25.39 -8.36 7.55
N ASP A 222 26.40 -8.02 8.35
CA ASP A 222 26.93 -6.64 8.40
C ASP A 222 27.55 -6.21 7.06
N LYS A 223 28.28 -7.12 6.40
CA LYS A 223 28.87 -6.87 5.07
C LYS A 223 27.81 -6.75 3.97
N MET A 224 26.72 -7.51 4.07
CA MET A 224 25.60 -7.42 3.12
C MET A 224 24.86 -6.09 3.22
N GLN A 225 24.63 -5.60 4.44
CA GLN A 225 23.99 -4.31 4.65
C GLN A 225 24.85 -3.16 4.10
N GLU A 226 26.17 -3.22 4.25
CA GLU A 226 27.11 -2.25 3.70
C GLU A 226 27.20 -2.26 2.16
N LEU A 227 27.08 -3.43 1.52
CA LEU A 227 27.16 -3.58 0.06
C LEU A 227 25.85 -3.21 -0.65
N ILE A 228 24.71 -3.56 -0.06
CA ILE A 228 23.42 -3.40 -0.69
C ILE A 228 22.79 -2.02 -0.37
N ALA A 229 23.02 -1.44 0.82
CA ALA A 229 22.46 -0.12 1.17
C ALA A 229 22.82 1.02 0.18
N PRO A 230 24.05 1.10 -0.39
CA PRO A 230 24.39 2.11 -1.39
C PRO A 230 23.59 1.95 -2.70
N LEU A 231 23.41 0.71 -3.17
CA LEU A 231 22.56 0.38 -4.31
C LEU A 231 21.09 0.75 -4.04
N PHE A 232 20.59 0.45 -2.83
CA PHE A 232 19.26 0.87 -2.38
C PHE A 232 19.09 2.39 -2.39
N ILE A 233 20.03 3.15 -1.82
CA ILE A 233 19.92 4.61 -1.74
C ILE A 233 20.02 5.26 -3.12
N GLN A 234 20.92 4.78 -3.97
CA GLN A 234 21.20 5.36 -5.29
C GLN A 234 20.13 5.04 -6.34
N GLU A 235 19.52 3.85 -6.30
CA GLU A 235 18.57 3.43 -7.34
C GLU A 235 17.11 3.45 -6.86
N LEU A 236 16.82 3.21 -5.59
CA LEU A 236 15.44 3.11 -5.10
C LEU A 236 14.81 4.41 -4.61
N ILE A 237 15.59 5.27 -3.95
CA ILE A 237 15.08 6.43 -3.20
C ILE A 237 15.86 7.71 -3.49
N GLN A 238 16.58 7.79 -4.61
CA GLN A 238 17.53 8.88 -4.90
C GLN A 238 16.91 10.26 -4.81
N ASP A 239 15.77 10.52 -5.46
CA ASP A 239 15.12 11.83 -5.44
C ASP A 239 13.97 11.90 -4.41
N ALA A 240 13.79 10.84 -3.63
CA ALA A 240 12.85 10.82 -2.52
C ALA A 240 13.25 11.83 -1.43
N SER A 241 12.28 12.24 -0.62
CA SER A 241 12.54 13.15 0.49
C SER A 241 13.49 12.51 1.51
N LYS A 242 14.18 13.35 2.29
CA LYS A 242 14.99 12.89 3.43
C LYS A 242 14.20 12.04 4.41
N THR A 243 12.89 12.29 4.55
CA THR A 243 12.01 11.51 5.43
C THR A 243 11.83 10.11 4.89
N VAL A 244 11.47 9.98 3.60
CA VAL A 244 11.32 8.67 2.94
C VAL A 244 12.62 7.88 2.98
N LYS A 245 13.76 8.52 2.68
CA LYS A 245 15.08 7.86 2.77
C LYS A 245 15.37 7.29 4.16
N LYS A 246 15.07 8.05 5.22
CA LYS A 246 15.24 7.60 6.61
C LYS A 246 14.29 6.45 6.97
N ILE A 247 13.08 6.45 6.42
CA ILE A 247 12.11 5.37 6.63
C ILE A 247 12.68 4.07 6.07
N HIS A 248 13.09 4.06 4.80
CA HIS A 248 13.68 2.87 4.17
C HIS A 248 14.89 2.35 4.95
N LEU A 249 15.86 3.21 5.27
CA LEU A 249 17.04 2.77 6.03
C LEU A 249 16.67 2.16 7.40
N ARG A 250 15.65 2.72 8.07
CA ARG A 250 15.15 2.19 9.33
C ARG A 250 14.41 0.87 9.16
N GLU A 251 13.59 0.71 8.12
CA GLU A 251 12.86 -0.53 7.88
C GLU A 251 13.82 -1.64 7.42
N PHE A 252 14.78 -1.32 6.54
CA PHE A 252 15.78 -2.25 6.05
C PHE A 252 16.60 -2.85 7.19
N SER A 253 17.05 -2.01 8.13
CA SER A 253 17.82 -2.44 9.31
C SER A 253 17.01 -3.23 10.34
N ARG A 254 15.67 -3.12 10.35
CA ARG A 254 14.79 -3.75 11.35
C ARG A 254 14.04 -4.95 10.83
N THR A 255 13.95 -5.11 9.51
CA THR A 255 13.23 -6.19 8.87
C THR A 255 14.13 -7.42 8.82
N PRO A 256 13.64 -8.62 9.19
CA PRO A 256 14.43 -9.84 9.07
C PRO A 256 14.92 -10.05 7.63
N ASN A 257 16.18 -10.42 7.45
CA ASN A 257 16.78 -10.62 6.13
C ASN A 257 16.02 -11.65 5.28
N GLY A 258 15.46 -12.70 5.89
CA GLY A 258 14.59 -13.66 5.18
C GLY A 258 13.35 -13.01 4.59
N THR A 259 12.74 -12.05 5.30
CA THR A 259 11.61 -11.28 4.79
C THR A 259 12.06 -10.35 3.65
N LEU A 260 13.17 -9.64 3.79
CA LEU A 260 13.73 -8.79 2.73
C LEU A 260 14.02 -9.61 1.46
N ALA A 261 14.74 -10.72 1.61
CA ALA A 261 15.09 -11.63 0.53
C ALA A 261 13.86 -12.16 -0.21
N GLN A 262 12.92 -12.75 0.53
CA GLN A 262 11.79 -13.44 -0.05
C GLN A 262 10.81 -12.49 -0.74
N THR A 263 10.53 -11.34 -0.11
CA THR A 263 9.63 -10.34 -0.71
C THR A 263 10.22 -9.74 -1.99
N PHE A 264 11.55 -9.55 -2.04
CA PHE A 264 12.23 -9.07 -3.23
C PHE A 264 12.29 -10.15 -4.33
N PHE A 265 12.56 -11.41 -3.95
CA PHE A 265 12.48 -12.55 -4.86
C PHE A 265 11.07 -12.70 -5.47
N ALA A 266 10.03 -12.60 -4.64
CA ALA A 266 8.64 -12.73 -5.05
C ALA A 266 8.20 -11.67 -6.07
N LEU A 267 8.82 -10.48 -6.09
CA LEU A 267 8.60 -9.47 -7.13
C LEU A 267 9.07 -9.94 -8.51
N GLY A 268 10.25 -10.57 -8.58
CA GLY A 268 10.79 -11.10 -9.84
C GLY A 268 10.17 -12.43 -10.26
N ALA A 269 9.68 -13.21 -9.29
CA ALA A 269 9.14 -14.55 -9.50
C ALA A 269 7.62 -14.59 -9.78
N ALA A 270 6.90 -13.46 -9.71
CA ALA A 270 5.44 -13.42 -9.86
C ALA A 270 4.97 -14.12 -11.17
N PRO A 271 4.43 -15.35 -11.09
CA PRO A 271 4.29 -16.22 -12.26
C PRO A 271 3.02 -15.91 -13.06
N GLU A 272 2.02 -15.31 -12.42
CA GLU A 272 0.72 -15.06 -13.01
C GLU A 272 0.66 -13.68 -13.68
N VAL A 273 0.27 -13.67 -14.95
CA VAL A 273 -0.17 -12.46 -15.66
C VAL A 273 -1.50 -12.01 -15.05
N PRO A 274 -1.62 -10.78 -14.54
CA PRO A 274 -2.88 -10.25 -14.03
C PRO A 274 -3.98 -10.30 -15.09
N ARG A 275 -5.14 -10.88 -14.75
CA ARG A 275 -6.31 -10.94 -15.64
C ARG A 275 -7.47 -10.17 -15.03
N ARG A 276 -7.96 -9.16 -15.74
CA ARG A 276 -9.15 -8.41 -15.37
C ARG A 276 -10.01 -8.13 -16.60
N PRO A 277 -11.35 -8.21 -16.50
CA PRO A 277 -12.22 -7.96 -17.65
C PRO A 277 -12.22 -6.48 -18.10
N ARG A 278 -11.94 -5.53 -17.19
CA ARG A 278 -11.95 -4.09 -17.47
C ARG A 278 -10.96 -3.32 -16.59
N TRP A 279 -10.39 -2.25 -17.14
CA TRP A 279 -9.45 -1.34 -16.49
C TRP A 279 -9.97 0.10 -16.33
N ASP A 280 -11.26 0.34 -16.61
CA ASP A 280 -11.92 1.65 -16.60
C ASP A 280 -11.73 2.44 -15.30
N ALA A 281 -11.77 1.74 -14.16
CA ALA A 281 -11.53 2.28 -12.82
C ALA A 281 -10.07 2.14 -12.34
N PHE A 282 -9.10 2.05 -13.25
CA PHE A 282 -7.68 1.91 -12.93
C PHE A 282 -6.90 3.08 -13.55
N ARG A 283 -6.10 3.79 -12.75
CA ARG A 283 -5.07 4.73 -13.21
C ARG A 283 -3.67 4.24 -12.85
N VAL A 284 -2.73 4.40 -13.77
CA VAL A 284 -1.31 4.13 -13.56
C VAL A 284 -0.54 5.43 -13.78
N ILE A 285 0.35 5.77 -12.85
CA ILE A 285 1.21 6.95 -12.94
C ILE A 285 2.67 6.50 -12.86
N LEU A 286 3.46 6.82 -13.89
CA LEU A 286 4.86 6.40 -14.04
C LEU A 286 5.80 7.60 -13.99
N GLY A 287 6.98 7.43 -13.39
CA GLY A 287 8.07 8.39 -13.49
C GLY A 287 8.92 8.11 -14.73
N HIS A 288 9.19 9.13 -15.56
CA HIS A 288 9.97 8.95 -16.80
C HIS A 288 11.42 8.49 -16.57
N LYS A 289 11.96 8.71 -15.37
CA LYS A 289 13.33 8.33 -14.96
C LYS A 289 13.32 7.20 -13.94
N ASP A 290 12.22 6.47 -13.84
CA ASP A 290 12.12 5.32 -12.94
C ASP A 290 13.01 4.17 -13.46
N ARG A 291 14.19 4.03 -12.85
CA ARG A 291 15.17 2.99 -13.20
C ARG A 291 14.79 1.62 -12.68
N LEU A 292 14.02 1.53 -11.61
CA LEU A 292 13.65 0.27 -10.98
C LEU A 292 12.60 -0.48 -11.76
N VAL A 293 11.66 0.25 -12.32
CA VAL A 293 10.55 -0.32 -13.06
C VAL A 293 10.84 -0.28 -14.55
N GLY A 294 11.49 0.78 -15.04
CA GLY A 294 11.70 1.02 -16.45
C GLY A 294 10.42 1.52 -17.12
N LEU A 295 10.47 2.71 -17.73
CA LEU A 295 9.28 3.30 -18.37
C LEU A 295 8.81 2.48 -19.58
N GLU A 296 9.70 2.22 -20.53
CA GLU A 296 9.37 1.58 -21.81
C GLU A 296 8.85 0.15 -21.63
N PRO A 297 9.54 -0.77 -20.92
CA PRO A 297 9.01 -2.10 -20.65
C PRO A 297 7.67 -2.09 -19.90
N MET A 298 7.45 -1.10 -19.03
CA MET A 298 6.17 -0.96 -18.34
C MET A 298 5.05 -0.51 -19.27
N LEU A 299 5.30 0.45 -20.17
CA LEU A 299 4.31 0.91 -21.12
C LEU A 299 3.89 -0.22 -22.07
N GLU A 300 4.86 -0.97 -22.60
CA GLU A 300 4.61 -2.16 -23.42
C GLU A 300 3.75 -3.18 -22.67
N TYR A 301 4.11 -3.49 -21.42
CA TYR A 301 3.35 -4.46 -20.64
C TYR A 301 1.94 -3.97 -20.29
N LEU A 302 1.75 -2.69 -20.00
CA LEU A 302 0.42 -2.12 -19.75
C LEU A 302 -0.45 -2.17 -21.01
N GLU A 303 0.12 -1.90 -22.18
CA GLU A 303 -0.56 -2.05 -23.47
C GLU A 303 -0.99 -3.50 -23.70
N GLU A 304 -0.12 -4.48 -23.47
CA GLU A 304 -0.46 -5.91 -23.56
C GLU A 304 -1.61 -6.31 -22.61
N LEU A 305 -1.66 -5.70 -21.42
CA LEU A 305 -2.76 -5.90 -20.47
C LEU A 305 -4.07 -5.22 -20.92
N GLY A 306 -4.03 -4.36 -21.94
CA GLY A 306 -5.18 -3.65 -22.48
C GLY A 306 -5.44 -2.27 -21.84
N PHE A 307 -4.43 -1.66 -21.21
CA PHE A 307 -4.51 -0.26 -20.83
C PHE A 307 -4.39 0.63 -22.07
N ASN A 308 -5.15 1.73 -22.08
CA ASN A 308 -5.00 2.78 -23.08
C ASN A 308 -4.41 4.05 -22.47
N SER A 309 -4.04 5.00 -23.31
CA SER A 309 -3.40 6.26 -22.91
C SER A 309 -4.21 7.11 -21.93
N LYS A 310 -5.55 6.95 -21.84
CA LYS A 310 -6.37 7.68 -20.86
C LYS A 310 -6.21 7.14 -19.43
N LEU A 311 -5.68 5.92 -19.30
CA LEU A 311 -5.49 5.25 -18.02
C LEU A 311 -4.07 5.37 -17.49
N ILE A 312 -3.14 5.86 -18.31
CA ILE A 312 -1.71 5.95 -18.00
C ILE A 312 -1.29 7.43 -18.02
N LYS A 313 -0.64 7.89 -16.96
CA LYS A 313 0.03 9.19 -16.91
C LYS A 313 1.53 8.96 -16.75
N VAL A 314 2.36 9.64 -17.54
CA VAL A 314 3.81 9.68 -17.36
C VAL A 314 4.19 11.06 -16.85
N THR A 315 5.03 11.12 -15.82
CA THR A 315 5.48 12.38 -15.22
C THR A 315 6.99 12.50 -15.13
N LEU A 316 7.45 13.74 -15.00
CA LEU A 316 8.84 14.05 -14.68
C LEU A 316 9.14 13.68 -13.22
N GLY A 317 10.01 12.70 -13.03
CA GLY A 317 10.48 12.22 -11.73
C GLY A 317 11.02 10.79 -11.80
N ASP A 318 11.54 10.33 -10.66
CA ASP A 318 12.08 9.00 -10.41
C ASP A 318 10.98 8.05 -9.86
N HIS A 319 11.39 6.96 -9.22
CA HIS A 319 10.47 6.00 -8.58
C HIS A 319 9.62 6.60 -7.45
N TYR A 320 10.08 7.69 -6.83
CA TYR A 320 9.41 8.42 -5.76
C TYR A 320 9.01 9.83 -6.22
N PHE A 321 8.59 9.98 -7.47
CA PHE A 321 8.23 11.24 -8.11
C PHE A 321 7.20 12.09 -7.33
N PHE A 322 6.47 11.52 -6.36
CA PHE A 322 5.47 12.19 -5.52
C PHE A 322 5.98 12.53 -4.11
N SER A 323 7.20 12.13 -3.74
CA SER A 323 7.81 12.42 -2.44
C SER A 323 8.34 13.85 -2.39
N VAL A 324 8.05 14.60 -1.32
CA VAL A 324 8.30 16.04 -1.24
C VAL A 324 9.03 16.38 0.05
N GLY A 325 10.18 17.00 -0.08
CA GLY A 325 10.95 17.59 1.02
C GLY A 325 11.72 18.82 0.57
N ARG A 326 12.60 19.34 1.43
CA ARG A 326 13.38 20.55 1.13
C ARG A 326 14.34 20.40 -0.05
N LYS A 327 14.82 19.17 -0.33
CA LYS A 327 15.83 18.87 -1.36
C LYS A 327 15.29 18.03 -2.53
N THR A 328 13.98 17.75 -2.56
CA THR A 328 13.38 16.98 -3.67
C THR A 328 13.25 17.88 -4.90
N PRO A 329 13.25 17.32 -6.13
CA PRO A 329 13.02 18.10 -7.34
C PRO A 329 11.72 18.92 -7.27
N PRO A 330 11.68 20.15 -7.84
CA PRO A 330 10.50 21.02 -7.78
C PRO A 330 9.22 20.35 -8.31
N ASN A 331 9.34 19.54 -9.36
CA ASN A 331 8.22 18.84 -9.98
C ASN A 331 7.52 17.85 -9.04
N HIS A 332 8.19 17.37 -7.98
CA HIS A 332 7.56 16.41 -7.07
C HIS A 332 6.34 16.99 -6.34
N ARG A 333 6.32 18.33 -6.10
CA ARG A 333 5.14 19.01 -5.55
C ARG A 333 3.96 18.96 -6.51
N LEU A 334 4.21 19.23 -7.79
CA LEU A 334 3.19 19.16 -8.85
C LEU A 334 2.70 17.72 -9.02
N ASN A 335 3.61 16.75 -9.02
CA ASN A 335 3.26 15.35 -9.11
C ASN A 335 2.42 14.87 -7.92
N ARG A 336 2.74 15.30 -6.70
CA ARG A 336 1.92 14.98 -5.53
C ARG A 336 0.51 15.56 -5.66
N ALA A 337 0.39 16.79 -6.15
CA ALA A 337 -0.92 17.40 -6.42
C ALA A 337 -1.69 16.61 -7.49
N MET A 338 -1.02 16.18 -8.57
CA MET A 338 -1.61 15.32 -9.60
C MET A 338 -2.06 13.95 -9.05
N VAL A 339 -1.29 13.34 -8.14
CA VAL A 339 -1.70 12.09 -7.48
C VAL A 339 -2.95 12.33 -6.63
N LEU A 340 -3.01 13.41 -5.87
CA LEU A 340 -4.20 13.79 -5.09
C LEU A 340 -5.41 13.99 -6.00
N GLU A 341 -5.27 14.77 -7.08
CA GLU A 341 -6.33 15.01 -8.07
C GLU A 341 -6.83 13.69 -8.66
N THR A 342 -5.93 12.80 -9.06
CA THR A 342 -6.28 11.49 -9.62
C THR A 342 -7.05 10.63 -8.60
N ILE A 343 -6.73 10.70 -7.31
CA ILE A 343 -7.49 10.01 -6.25
C ILE A 343 -8.92 10.55 -6.17
N LEU A 344 -9.10 11.88 -6.25
CA LEU A 344 -10.41 12.53 -6.19
C LEU A 344 -11.24 12.26 -7.45
N GLU A 345 -10.61 12.26 -8.64
CA GLU A 345 -11.26 11.86 -9.91
C GLU A 345 -11.78 10.43 -9.84
N LEU A 346 -10.98 9.49 -9.32
CA LEU A 346 -11.40 8.10 -9.14
C LEU A 346 -12.53 7.97 -8.12
N TYR A 347 -12.52 8.80 -7.06
CA TYR A 347 -13.61 8.86 -6.10
C TYR A 347 -14.92 9.31 -6.75
N GLU A 348 -14.91 10.38 -7.55
CA GLU A 348 -16.10 10.84 -8.26
C GLU A 348 -16.57 9.81 -9.31
N TRP A 349 -15.65 9.19 -10.06
CA TRP A 349 -15.98 8.09 -10.96
C TRP A 349 -16.72 6.97 -10.22
N CYS A 350 -16.22 6.57 -9.05
CA CYS A 350 -16.88 5.57 -8.21
C CYS A 350 -18.29 6.03 -7.83
N ARG A 351 -18.48 7.26 -7.36
CA ARG A 351 -19.79 7.80 -6.96
C ARG A 351 -20.81 7.78 -8.08
N GLU A 352 -20.41 8.17 -9.29
CA GLU A 352 -21.27 8.19 -10.48
C GLU A 352 -21.68 6.78 -10.91
N ASN A 353 -20.78 5.81 -10.75
CA ASN A 353 -20.98 4.41 -11.13
C ASN A 353 -21.50 3.53 -9.98
N PHE A 354 -21.70 4.09 -8.79
CA PHE A 354 -22.21 3.38 -7.61
C PHE A 354 -23.73 3.15 -7.66
N ARG A 355 -24.44 4.03 -8.36
CA ARG A 355 -25.92 4.09 -8.41
C ARG A 355 -26.51 3.58 -9.73
N ARG A 356 -25.67 3.19 -10.69
CA ARG A 356 -26.05 2.57 -11.96
C ARG A 356 -25.72 1.08 -11.87
#